data_AF-A0A6H1ZRX7-F1
#
_entry.id   AF-A0A6H1ZRX7-F1
#
_cell.length_a   1.000
_cell.length_b   1.000
_cell.length_c   1.000
_cell.angle_alpha   90.00
_cell.angle_beta   90.00
_cell.angle_gamma   90.00
#
_symmetry.space_group_name_H-M   'P 1'
#
loop_
_entity.id
_entity.type
_entity.pdbx_description
1 polymer ?
#
loop_
_entity_poly.entity_id
_entity_poly.type
_entity_poly.pdbx_seq_one_letter_code
_entity_poly.pdbx_strand_id
1 'polypeptide(L)'
;MTRDRMYQERAGNISAFRGCSFGCTYCAFRNTLRRSSCEKCRIFEPHAHLEVLDKTPPKTKPDEFITIGLTGDISFMDPAEFIGILGYCLKWFDRTFLIQSKNPDYFGKLMERTWIPNNVIIGTTIETTTQYWDSKEQWEQNDKKILSYSNYSKAPHPSLRYRAMVELDCRKMITIEPIMDFNFGLMVYWMKKIRPEYIYIGFNSNNKIKLPEPSLMKTQLLIEKLSEFTEVRTKLLRKAW
;
A
#
# COMPACT_ATOMS: atom_id res chain seq x y z
N MET A 1 -24.67 -0.57 7.48
CA MET A 1 -23.20 -0.72 7.49
C MET A 1 -22.66 -0.27 6.14
N THR A 2 -22.19 0.96 6.04
CA THR A 2 -21.36 1.41 4.91
C THR A 2 -20.16 0.47 4.84
N ARG A 3 -19.95 -0.18 3.68
CA ARG A 3 -18.72 -0.94 3.46
C ARG A 3 -17.55 0.00 3.67
N ASP A 4 -16.73 -0.23 4.69
CA ASP A 4 -15.55 0.60 4.95
C ASP A 4 -14.68 0.64 3.70
N ARG A 5 -14.49 1.86 3.18
CA ARG A 5 -13.59 2.11 2.05
C ARG A 5 -12.16 1.95 2.57
N MET A 6 -11.24 1.44 1.72
CA MET A 6 -9.82 1.35 2.10
C MET A 6 -9.25 2.69 2.55
N TYR A 7 -9.69 3.78 1.91
CA TYR A 7 -9.38 5.16 2.28
C TYR A 7 -10.67 5.96 2.33
N GLN A 8 -10.86 6.76 3.38
CA GLN A 8 -12.09 7.55 3.57
C GLN A 8 -12.17 8.68 2.56
N GLU A 9 -11.03 9.28 2.22
CA GLU A 9 -10.85 10.41 1.31
C GLU A 9 -10.88 9.99 -0.17
N ARG A 10 -11.09 8.69 -0.45
CA ARG A 10 -11.18 8.19 -1.82
C ARG A 10 -12.49 8.63 -2.47
N ALA A 11 -12.39 9.55 -3.43
CA ALA A 11 -13.49 10.01 -4.28
C ALA A 11 -13.92 8.96 -5.31
N GLY A 12 -12.97 8.16 -5.82
CA GLY A 12 -13.23 7.15 -6.82
C GLY A 12 -12.08 6.17 -7.02
N ASN A 13 -12.29 5.20 -7.91
CA ASN A 13 -11.24 4.28 -8.35
C ASN A 13 -11.31 4.08 -9.86
N ILE A 14 -10.19 4.34 -10.53
CA ILE A 14 -9.97 3.97 -11.93
C ILE A 14 -9.28 2.61 -11.93
N SER A 15 -10.03 1.56 -12.22
CA SER A 15 -9.56 0.17 -12.16
C SER A 15 -8.79 -0.24 -13.41
N ALA A 16 -7.79 0.58 -13.80
CA ALA A 16 -6.96 0.43 -15.00
C ALA A 16 -5.94 -0.71 -14.89
N PHE A 17 -5.71 -1.21 -13.68
CA PHE A 17 -4.89 -2.39 -13.43
C PHE A 17 -5.51 -3.25 -12.34
N ARG A 18 -5.44 -4.56 -12.50
CA ARG A 18 -6.04 -5.54 -11.59
C ARG A 18 -5.12 -6.74 -11.44
N GLY A 19 -5.19 -7.40 -10.29
CA GLY A 19 -4.38 -8.57 -9.99
C GLY A 19 -3.00 -8.22 -9.42
N CYS A 20 -2.43 -9.17 -8.68
CA CYS A 20 -1.15 -9.01 -7.99
C CYS A 20 -0.57 -10.38 -7.66
N SER A 21 0.75 -10.54 -7.85
CA SER A 21 1.47 -11.80 -7.62
C SER A 21 2.25 -11.86 -6.30
N PHE A 22 2.18 -10.83 -5.45
CA PHE A 22 2.91 -10.81 -4.18
C PHE A 22 2.36 -11.77 -3.12
N GLY A 23 1.18 -12.33 -3.31
CA GLY A 23 0.68 -13.42 -2.47
C GLY A 23 0.57 -13.09 -0.97
N CYS A 24 0.29 -11.83 -0.61
CA CYS A 24 0.14 -11.43 0.78
C CYS A 24 -0.97 -12.25 1.45
N THR A 25 -0.68 -12.87 2.60
CA THR A 25 -1.66 -13.71 3.31
C THR A 25 -2.90 -12.91 3.72
N TYR A 26 -2.69 -11.64 4.10
CA TYR A 26 -3.70 -10.68 4.55
C TYR A 26 -4.35 -9.86 3.41
N CYS A 27 -4.20 -10.24 2.14
CA CYS A 27 -4.74 -9.46 1.02
C CYS A 27 -6.29 -9.40 1.04
N ALA A 28 -6.84 -8.20 1.23
CA ALA A 28 -8.28 -7.97 1.18
C ALA A 28 -8.88 -8.04 -0.24
N PHE A 29 -8.07 -7.88 -1.29
CA PHE A 29 -8.55 -7.73 -2.67
C PHE A 29 -8.59 -9.03 -3.48
N ARG A 30 -7.82 -10.06 -3.08
CA ARG A 30 -7.65 -11.30 -3.88
C ARG A 30 -8.96 -11.97 -4.27
N ASN A 31 -9.98 -11.87 -3.41
CA ASN A 31 -11.26 -12.53 -3.61
C ASN A 31 -12.36 -11.59 -4.12
N THR A 32 -12.06 -10.31 -4.31
CA THR A 32 -13.06 -9.29 -4.70
C THR A 32 -13.46 -9.38 -6.17
N LEU A 33 -12.60 -9.96 -7.03
CA LEU A 33 -12.80 -10.04 -8.47
C LEU A 33 -13.31 -11.42 -8.94
N ARG A 34 -13.64 -12.34 -8.03
CA ARG A 34 -14.10 -13.71 -8.37
C ARG A 34 -15.35 -13.76 -9.25
N ARG A 35 -16.17 -12.70 -9.22
CA ARG A 35 -17.40 -12.56 -10.02
C ARG A 35 -17.22 -11.66 -11.26
N SER A 36 -15.98 -11.30 -11.61
CA SER A 36 -15.69 -10.50 -12.81
C SER A 36 -16.08 -11.24 -14.09
N SER A 37 -16.44 -10.52 -15.15
CA SER A 37 -16.61 -11.10 -16.49
C SER A 37 -15.27 -11.49 -17.13
N CYS A 38 -14.19 -10.78 -16.78
CA CYS A 38 -12.84 -11.07 -17.26
C CYS A 38 -12.25 -12.29 -16.54
N GLU A 39 -11.77 -13.27 -17.31
CA GLU A 39 -11.19 -14.51 -16.79
C GLU A 39 -9.95 -14.26 -15.93
N LYS A 40 -8.99 -13.46 -16.42
CA LYS A 40 -7.77 -13.08 -15.68
C LYS A 40 -8.09 -12.41 -14.34
N CYS A 41 -9.11 -11.58 -14.31
CA CYS A 41 -9.61 -10.98 -13.07
C CYS A 41 -10.09 -12.01 -12.06
N ARG A 42 -10.79 -13.07 -12.48
CA ARG A 42 -11.35 -14.09 -11.57
C ARG A 42 -10.24 -14.84 -10.82
N ILE A 43 -9.13 -15.08 -11.50
CA ILE A 43 -7.95 -15.75 -10.94
C ILE A 43 -6.92 -14.78 -10.34
N PHE A 44 -7.21 -13.47 -10.37
CA PHE A 44 -6.36 -12.40 -9.83
C PHE A 44 -4.97 -12.29 -10.49
N GLU A 45 -4.87 -12.71 -11.77
CA GLU A 45 -3.68 -12.53 -12.61
C GLU A 45 -3.46 -11.04 -12.88
N PRO A 46 -2.24 -10.49 -12.73
CA PRO A 46 -1.95 -9.09 -13.06
C PRO A 46 -2.18 -8.78 -14.55
N HIS A 47 -3.00 -7.78 -14.86
CA HIS A 47 -3.21 -7.27 -16.22
C HIS A 47 -3.87 -5.89 -16.23
N ALA A 48 -3.68 -5.17 -17.35
CA ALA A 48 -4.26 -3.86 -17.58
C ALA A 48 -5.71 -3.93 -18.10
N HIS A 49 -6.44 -2.85 -17.85
CA HIS A 49 -7.79 -2.56 -18.33
C HIS A 49 -7.82 -1.10 -18.81
N LEU A 50 -7.05 -0.78 -19.85
CA LEU A 50 -6.83 0.60 -20.28
C LEU A 50 -8.07 1.26 -20.89
N GLU A 51 -9.07 0.48 -21.30
CA GLU A 51 -10.36 0.98 -21.80
C GLU A 51 -11.09 1.86 -20.75
N VAL A 52 -10.75 1.75 -19.47
CA VAL A 52 -11.33 2.61 -18.43
C VAL A 52 -10.81 4.04 -18.49
N LEU A 53 -9.68 4.29 -19.16
CA LEU A 53 -9.07 5.63 -19.29
C LEU A 53 -9.82 6.53 -20.28
N ASP A 54 -10.75 5.98 -21.07
CA ASP A 54 -11.66 6.76 -21.92
C ASP A 54 -12.71 7.52 -21.10
N LYS A 55 -12.90 7.15 -19.82
CA LYS A 55 -13.89 7.73 -18.94
C LYS A 55 -13.35 8.97 -18.21
N THR A 56 -14.21 9.97 -18.07
CA THR A 56 -13.95 11.13 -17.21
C THR A 56 -13.93 10.71 -15.73
N PRO A 57 -12.85 10.99 -14.99
CA PRO A 57 -12.79 10.70 -13.56
C PRO A 57 -13.70 11.66 -12.77
N PRO A 58 -14.21 11.24 -11.59
CA PRO A 58 -14.96 12.15 -10.72
C PRO A 58 -14.11 13.34 -10.29
N LYS A 59 -14.76 14.43 -9.84
CA LYS A 59 -14.03 15.55 -9.20
C LYS A 59 -13.46 15.14 -7.85
N THR A 60 -12.33 15.73 -7.47
CA THR A 60 -11.76 15.64 -6.13
C THR A 60 -11.93 16.98 -5.42
N LYS A 61 -12.25 16.94 -4.13
CA LYS A 61 -12.12 18.07 -3.20
C LYS A 61 -10.69 18.16 -2.64
N PRO A 62 -10.35 19.20 -1.85
CA PRO A 62 -9.13 19.17 -1.04
C PRO A 62 -9.03 17.86 -0.25
N ASP A 63 -7.81 17.30 -0.19
CA ASP A 63 -7.44 16.04 0.48
C ASP A 63 -8.04 14.75 -0.10
N GLU A 64 -9.02 14.85 -1.01
CA GLU A 64 -9.54 13.72 -1.75
C GLU A 64 -8.62 13.30 -2.90
N PHE A 65 -8.67 12.02 -3.23
CA PHE A 65 -7.94 11.46 -4.37
C PHE A 65 -8.72 10.32 -5.04
N ILE A 66 -8.29 10.02 -6.26
CA ILE A 66 -8.79 8.91 -7.07
C ILE A 66 -7.72 7.84 -7.11
N THR A 67 -8.03 6.64 -6.65
CA THR A 67 -7.07 5.54 -6.73
C THR A 67 -6.99 5.02 -8.15
N ILE A 68 -5.78 4.67 -8.60
CA ILE A 68 -5.59 3.92 -9.84
C ILE A 68 -5.12 2.52 -9.48
N GLY A 69 -5.87 1.51 -9.94
CA GLY A 69 -5.50 0.11 -9.76
C GLY A 69 -5.63 -0.40 -8.31
N LEU A 70 -6.62 0.05 -7.53
CA LEU A 70 -6.81 -0.38 -6.13
C LEU A 70 -6.84 -1.91 -5.93
N THR A 71 -7.34 -2.65 -6.92
CA THR A 71 -7.45 -4.13 -6.90
C THR A 71 -6.27 -4.82 -7.58
N GLY A 72 -5.15 -4.13 -7.76
CA GLY A 72 -3.93 -4.68 -8.33
C GLY A 72 -2.69 -4.03 -7.74
N ASP A 73 -1.52 -4.42 -8.24
CA ASP A 73 -0.26 -3.76 -7.90
C ASP A 73 0.44 -3.31 -9.18
N ILE A 74 0.59 -1.99 -9.35
CA ILE A 74 1.02 -1.41 -10.63
C ILE A 74 2.44 -1.80 -11.03
N SER A 75 3.26 -2.34 -10.12
CA SER A 75 4.62 -2.79 -10.45
C SER A 75 4.67 -4.00 -11.40
N PHE A 76 3.55 -4.65 -11.66
CA PHE A 76 3.41 -5.71 -12.67
C PHE A 76 2.95 -5.19 -14.04
N MET A 77 2.71 -3.89 -14.19
CA MET A 77 2.28 -3.26 -15.44
C MET A 77 3.44 -3.08 -16.41
N ASP A 78 3.16 -3.15 -17.72
CA ASP A 78 4.14 -2.77 -18.73
C ASP A 78 4.47 -1.26 -18.64
N PRO A 79 5.75 -0.85 -18.71
CA PRO A 79 6.13 0.56 -18.64
C PRO A 79 5.39 1.51 -19.59
N ALA A 80 5.07 1.09 -20.82
CA ALA A 80 4.36 1.93 -21.78
C ALA A 80 2.89 2.13 -21.37
N GLU A 81 2.24 1.10 -20.84
CA GLU A 81 0.89 1.21 -20.26
C GLU A 81 0.87 2.17 -19.07
N PHE A 82 1.90 2.12 -18.22
CA PHE A 82 2.04 3.03 -17.09
C PHE A 82 2.21 4.49 -17.54
N ILE A 83 3.00 4.74 -18.58
CA ILE A 83 3.10 6.08 -19.20
C ILE A 83 1.73 6.56 -19.69
N GLY A 84 0.91 5.66 -20.25
CA GLY A 84 -0.48 5.95 -20.60
C GLY A 84 -1.34 6.39 -19.41
N ILE A 85 -1.17 5.74 -18.24
CA ILE A 85 -1.81 6.17 -16.99
C ILE A 85 -1.36 7.56 -16.57
N LEU A 86 -0.06 7.87 -16.65
CA LEU A 86 0.43 9.22 -16.32
C LEU A 86 -0.13 10.28 -17.28
N GLY A 87 -0.26 9.96 -18.57
CA GLY A 87 -0.92 10.81 -19.56
C GLY A 87 -2.39 11.07 -19.20
N TYR A 88 -3.11 10.06 -18.72
CA TYR A 88 -4.47 10.22 -18.20
C TYR A 88 -4.52 11.14 -16.98
N CYS A 89 -3.60 10.98 -16.02
CA CYS A 89 -3.52 11.87 -14.86
C CYS A 89 -3.25 13.33 -15.27
N LEU A 90 -2.34 13.55 -16.24
CA LEU A 90 -2.04 14.88 -16.77
C LEU A 90 -3.23 15.53 -17.48
N LYS A 91 -3.98 14.74 -18.26
CA LYS A 91 -5.21 15.21 -18.91
C LYS A 91 -6.21 15.78 -17.90
N TRP A 92 -6.26 15.20 -16.70
CA TRP A 92 -7.16 15.60 -15.61
C TRP A 92 -6.38 16.25 -14.46
N PHE A 93 -5.57 17.26 -14.79
CA PHE A 93 -4.68 17.93 -13.83
C PHE A 93 -5.40 18.60 -12.65
N ASP A 94 -6.70 18.90 -12.78
CA ASP A 94 -7.56 19.45 -11.74
C ASP A 94 -8.12 18.37 -10.78
N ARG A 95 -7.56 17.16 -10.81
CA ARG A 95 -7.86 16.02 -9.95
C ARG A 95 -6.59 15.51 -9.30
N THR A 96 -6.70 14.99 -8.07
CA THR A 96 -5.61 14.26 -7.41
C THR A 96 -5.76 12.76 -7.61
N PHE A 97 -4.67 12.08 -7.96
CA PHE A 97 -4.61 10.63 -8.12
C PHE A 97 -3.66 9.99 -7.10
N LEU A 98 -4.01 8.80 -6.63
CA LEU A 98 -3.13 7.95 -5.82
C LEU A 98 -2.81 6.68 -6.60
N ILE A 99 -1.53 6.44 -6.83
CA ILE A 99 -1.01 5.21 -7.43
C ILE A 99 -0.13 4.51 -6.39
N GLN A 100 -0.42 3.26 -6.07
CA GLN A 100 0.27 2.53 -5.01
C GLN A 100 0.88 1.22 -5.49
N SER A 101 2.05 0.88 -4.96
CA SER A 101 2.69 -0.42 -5.16
C SER A 101 3.45 -0.87 -3.90
N LYS A 102 3.53 -2.18 -3.67
CA LYS A 102 4.48 -2.79 -2.71
C LYS A 102 5.87 -3.02 -3.30
N ASN A 103 6.15 -2.53 -4.51
CA ASN A 103 7.46 -2.49 -5.12
C ASN A 103 7.73 -1.11 -5.75
N PRO A 104 7.94 -0.07 -4.91
CA PRO A 104 8.11 1.30 -5.39
C PRO A 104 9.39 1.55 -6.20
N ASP A 105 10.36 0.62 -6.19
CA ASP A 105 11.53 0.62 -7.07
C ASP A 105 11.13 0.66 -8.56
N TYR A 106 9.96 0.11 -8.89
CA TYR A 106 9.36 0.21 -10.23
C TYR A 106 9.21 1.67 -10.69
N PHE A 107 8.82 2.59 -9.80
CA PHE A 107 8.65 4.01 -10.15
C PHE A 107 9.99 4.68 -10.44
N GLY A 108 11.04 4.34 -9.68
CA GLY A 108 12.38 4.92 -9.90
C GLY A 108 12.92 4.58 -11.29
N LYS A 109 12.80 3.31 -11.71
CA LYS A 109 13.17 2.86 -13.05
C LYS A 109 12.38 3.55 -14.17
N LEU A 110 11.11 3.84 -13.93
CA LEU A 110 10.29 4.58 -14.89
C LEU A 110 10.68 6.04 -14.98
N MET A 111 11.13 6.65 -13.88
CA MET A 111 11.56 8.04 -13.84
C MET A 111 12.84 8.31 -14.67
N GLU A 112 13.56 7.26 -15.09
CA GLU A 112 14.62 7.38 -16.10
C GLU A 112 14.07 7.78 -17.49
N ARG A 113 12.77 7.58 -17.73
CA ARG A 113 12.09 7.77 -19.03
C ARG A 113 10.96 8.80 -19.00
N THR A 114 10.47 9.16 -17.82
CA THR A 114 9.32 10.07 -17.64
C THR A 114 9.40 10.74 -16.27
N TRP A 115 8.42 11.57 -15.92
CA TRP A 115 8.29 12.17 -14.58
C TRP A 115 6.90 11.89 -14.01
N ILE A 116 6.78 11.91 -12.68
CA ILE A 116 5.49 11.78 -12.00
C ILE A 116 4.81 13.15 -11.98
N PRO A 117 3.58 13.31 -12.50
CA PRO A 117 2.84 14.57 -12.45
C PRO A 117 2.57 15.05 -11.02
N ASN A 118 2.54 16.37 -10.81
CA ASN A 118 2.29 16.98 -9.49
C ASN A 118 0.89 16.67 -8.91
N ASN A 119 -0.05 16.23 -9.74
CA ASN A 119 -1.37 15.79 -9.30
C ASN A 119 -1.43 14.29 -8.99
N VAL A 120 -0.29 13.58 -9.02
CA VAL A 120 -0.16 12.17 -8.68
C VAL A 120 0.63 12.01 -7.38
N ILE A 121 0.05 11.27 -6.43
CA ILE A 121 0.69 10.84 -5.20
C ILE A 121 1.13 9.39 -5.37
N ILE A 122 2.40 9.11 -5.09
CA ILE A 122 2.93 7.75 -5.09
C ILE A 122 2.83 7.15 -3.70
N GLY A 123 2.19 5.99 -3.61
CA GLY A 123 2.01 5.24 -2.39
C GLY A 123 2.85 3.98 -2.32
N THR A 124 3.28 3.62 -1.11
CA THR A 124 3.70 2.25 -0.81
C THR A 124 3.22 1.79 0.56
N THR A 125 3.32 0.49 0.81
CA THR A 125 3.07 -0.09 2.13
C THR A 125 4.38 -0.38 2.85
N ILE A 126 4.52 0.04 4.09
CA ILE A 126 5.63 -0.31 4.99
C ILE A 126 5.00 -0.91 6.26
N GLU A 127 4.80 -2.23 6.27
CA GLU A 127 4.08 -2.90 7.37
C GLU A 127 4.93 -3.01 8.65
N THR A 128 6.24 -3.09 8.50
CA THR A 128 7.19 -3.38 9.58
C THR A 128 8.59 -2.85 9.22
N THR A 129 9.48 -2.81 10.20
CA THR A 129 10.93 -2.69 9.99
C THR A 129 11.68 -4.00 10.27
N THR A 130 10.97 -5.05 10.65
CA THR A 130 11.48 -6.31 11.20
C THR A 130 11.47 -7.40 10.13
N GLN A 131 12.56 -8.16 10.04
CA GLN A 131 12.70 -9.26 9.09
C GLN A 131 12.22 -10.60 9.65
N TYR A 132 12.38 -10.81 10.97
CA TYR A 132 12.15 -12.09 11.65
C TYR A 132 11.37 -11.89 12.96
N TRP A 133 10.49 -12.84 13.28
CA TRP A 133 9.77 -12.92 14.55
C TRP A 133 9.87 -14.32 15.13
N ASP A 134 9.93 -14.39 16.45
CA ASP A 134 9.76 -15.66 17.17
C ASP A 134 8.31 -16.11 17.07
N SER A 135 8.06 -17.33 16.61
CA SER A 135 6.73 -17.93 16.74
C SER A 135 6.45 -18.16 18.23
N LYS A 136 5.65 -17.30 18.85
CA LYS A 136 5.18 -17.56 20.23
C LYS A 136 4.30 -18.82 20.30
N GLU A 137 3.69 -19.23 19.18
CA GLU A 137 2.91 -20.46 19.07
C GLU A 137 3.80 -21.65 18.68
N GLN A 138 4.50 -22.22 19.67
CA GLN A 138 4.87 -23.65 19.77
C GLN A 138 5.67 -23.84 21.08
N TRP A 139 4.97 -23.79 22.21
CA TRP A 139 5.54 -24.11 23.54
C TRP A 139 5.34 -25.59 23.92
N GLU A 140 4.79 -26.42 23.03
CA GLU A 140 4.53 -27.84 23.34
C GLU A 140 5.52 -28.80 22.69
N GLN A 141 6.34 -28.36 21.72
CA GLN A 141 7.37 -29.19 21.09
C GLN A 141 8.60 -28.31 20.82
N ASN A 142 9.78 -28.81 21.19
CA ASN A 142 11.09 -28.13 21.31
C ASN A 142 11.67 -27.44 20.04
N ASP A 143 10.87 -27.08 19.04
CA ASP A 143 11.31 -26.43 17.81
C ASP A 143 10.82 -24.99 17.72
N LYS A 144 11.67 -24.03 18.15
CA LYS A 144 11.44 -22.60 17.90
C LYS A 144 11.37 -22.35 16.40
N LYS A 145 10.19 -22.01 15.87
CA LYS A 145 10.03 -21.62 14.47
C LYS A 145 10.24 -20.11 14.32
N ILE A 146 11.32 -19.72 13.65
CA ILE A 146 11.54 -18.32 13.27
C ILE A 146 10.69 -18.04 12.03
N LEU A 147 9.73 -17.12 12.14
CA LEU A 147 8.95 -16.63 11.02
C LEU A 147 9.68 -15.45 10.39
N SER A 148 9.76 -15.41 9.07
CA SER A 148 10.31 -14.30 8.32
C SER A 148 9.21 -13.53 7.58
N TYR A 149 9.51 -12.31 7.10
CA TYR A 149 8.57 -11.53 6.31
C TYR A 149 7.97 -12.30 5.12
N SER A 150 8.77 -13.15 4.48
CA SER A 150 8.34 -13.93 3.29
C SER A 150 7.25 -14.96 3.59
N ASN A 151 7.05 -15.32 4.86
CA ASN A 151 5.91 -16.14 5.29
C ASN A 151 4.56 -15.40 5.14
N TYR A 152 4.58 -14.07 5.11
CA TYR A 152 3.38 -13.24 5.02
C TYR A 152 3.21 -12.57 3.66
N SER A 153 4.30 -12.28 2.93
CA SER A 153 4.26 -11.62 1.62
C SER A 153 5.51 -11.91 0.80
N LYS A 154 5.34 -12.12 -0.52
CA LYS A 154 6.44 -12.23 -1.49
C LYS A 154 6.86 -10.88 -2.08
N ALA A 155 6.25 -9.78 -1.65
CA ALA A 155 6.68 -8.44 -2.06
C ALA A 155 8.07 -8.12 -1.51
N PRO A 156 8.82 -7.19 -2.13
CA PRO A 156 10.08 -6.69 -1.58
C PRO A 156 9.93 -6.30 -0.12
N HIS A 157 10.92 -6.62 0.71
CA HIS A 157 10.86 -6.29 2.14
C HIS A 157 10.68 -4.77 2.34
N PRO A 158 9.94 -4.31 3.37
CA PRO A 158 9.71 -2.88 3.62
C PRO A 158 10.98 -2.01 3.67
N SER A 159 12.13 -2.55 4.09
CA SER A 159 13.41 -1.82 4.05
C SER A 159 13.86 -1.45 2.64
N LEU A 160 13.58 -2.28 1.63
CA LEU A 160 13.84 -1.98 0.22
C LEU A 160 12.86 -0.94 -0.30
N ARG A 161 11.59 -1.05 0.11
CA ARG A 161 10.55 -0.06 -0.24
C ARG A 161 10.87 1.32 0.33
N TYR A 162 11.35 1.37 1.57
CA TYR A 162 11.84 2.58 2.22
C TYR A 162 12.93 3.26 1.37
N ARG A 163 13.96 2.51 0.94
CA ARG A 163 15.06 3.07 0.13
C ARG A 163 14.54 3.66 -1.18
N ALA A 164 13.76 2.89 -1.93
CA ALA A 164 13.17 3.36 -3.17
C ALA A 164 12.31 4.62 -2.95
N MET A 165 11.48 4.66 -1.91
CA MET A 165 10.66 5.86 -1.62
C MET A 165 11.47 7.09 -1.23
N VAL A 166 12.65 6.94 -0.64
CA VAL A 166 13.54 8.08 -0.33
C VAL A 166 14.09 8.69 -1.62
N GLU A 167 14.38 7.87 -2.63
CA GLU A 167 14.97 8.28 -3.90
C GLU A 167 13.97 8.96 -4.85
N LEU A 168 12.67 8.69 -4.70
CA LEU A 168 11.64 9.34 -5.52
C LEU A 168 11.52 10.84 -5.16
N ASP A 169 11.58 11.72 -6.15
CA ASP A 169 11.27 13.14 -5.97
C ASP A 169 9.87 13.46 -6.51
N CYS A 170 8.86 13.13 -5.70
CA CYS A 170 7.46 13.34 -6.02
C CYS A 170 6.63 13.42 -4.73
N ARG A 171 5.32 13.67 -4.87
CA ARG A 171 4.34 13.55 -3.78
C ARG A 171 4.23 12.11 -3.30
N LYS A 172 4.19 11.89 -1.99
CA LYS A 172 4.27 10.55 -1.39
C LYS A 172 3.24 10.33 -0.30
N MET A 173 2.79 9.08 -0.18
CA MET A 173 1.99 8.59 0.93
C MET A 173 2.56 7.24 1.40
N ILE A 174 2.48 6.97 2.71
CA ILE A 174 2.80 5.66 3.27
C ILE A 174 1.58 5.02 3.93
N THR A 175 1.38 3.74 3.67
CA THR A 175 0.42 2.89 4.38
C THR A 175 1.17 1.94 5.31
N ILE A 176 1.00 2.09 6.62
CA ILE A 176 1.44 1.14 7.65
C ILE A 176 0.24 0.26 8.00
N GLU A 177 -0.20 -0.55 7.03
CA GLU A 177 -1.37 -1.43 7.17
C GLU A 177 -1.20 -2.74 6.37
N PRO A 178 -1.45 -3.89 6.99
CA PRO A 178 -1.58 -4.06 8.43
C PRO A 178 -0.24 -3.77 9.12
N ILE A 179 -0.27 -3.02 10.23
CA ILE A 179 0.94 -2.80 11.04
C ILE A 179 1.36 -4.13 11.68
N MET A 180 2.62 -4.48 11.48
CA MET A 180 3.31 -5.60 12.10
C MET A 180 4.42 -5.07 13.01
N ASP A 181 4.89 -5.90 13.95
CA ASP A 181 5.81 -5.52 15.00
C ASP A 181 7.11 -4.97 14.40
N PHE A 182 7.56 -3.85 14.93
CA PHE A 182 8.55 -2.96 14.32
C PHE A 182 9.52 -2.40 15.36
N ASN A 183 10.68 -1.94 14.92
CA ASN A 183 11.57 -1.12 15.71
C ASN A 183 11.08 0.33 15.68
N PHE A 184 10.76 0.89 16.84
CA PHE A 184 10.14 2.20 16.97
C PHE A 184 10.99 3.33 16.37
N GLY A 185 12.26 3.44 16.79
CA GLY A 185 13.16 4.49 16.32
C GLY A 185 13.40 4.40 14.82
N LEU A 186 13.54 3.18 14.29
CA LEU A 186 13.76 2.95 12.87
C LEU A 186 12.53 3.30 12.02
N MET A 187 11.32 2.97 12.48
CA MET A 187 10.09 3.31 11.78
C MET A 187 9.93 4.83 11.69
N VAL A 188 10.13 5.54 12.81
CA VAL A 188 10.09 7.02 12.84
C VAL A 188 11.17 7.62 11.92
N TYR A 189 12.39 7.08 11.95
CA TYR A 189 13.48 7.51 11.08
C TYR A 189 13.14 7.33 9.60
N TRP A 190 12.59 6.17 9.20
CA TRP A 190 12.17 5.92 7.82
C TRP A 190 11.12 6.93 7.36
N MET A 191 10.11 7.21 8.17
CA MET A 191 9.05 8.18 7.81
C MET A 191 9.61 9.60 7.65
N LYS A 192 10.51 10.04 8.55
CA LYS A 192 11.18 11.34 8.43
C LYS A 192 12.01 11.47 7.15
N LYS A 193 12.64 10.38 6.70
CA LYS A 193 13.44 10.37 5.46
C LYS A 193 12.59 10.32 4.20
N ILE A 194 11.49 9.55 4.22
CA ILE A 194 10.56 9.49 3.09
C ILE A 194 9.85 10.83 2.88
N ARG A 195 9.48 11.53 3.96
CA ARG A 195 8.68 12.77 3.96
C ARG A 195 7.33 12.61 3.22
N PRO A 196 6.47 11.66 3.64
CA PRO A 196 5.14 11.54 3.06
C PRO A 196 4.26 12.75 3.43
N GLU A 197 3.26 13.05 2.60
CA GLU A 197 2.22 14.04 2.92
C GLU A 197 1.32 13.55 4.05
N TYR A 198 0.98 12.27 4.01
CA TYR A 198 0.18 11.62 5.04
C TYR A 198 0.50 10.13 5.15
N ILE A 199 0.23 9.58 6.34
CA ILE A 199 0.45 8.19 6.69
C ILE A 199 -0.86 7.56 7.15
N TYR A 200 -1.25 6.42 6.55
CA TYR A 200 -2.32 5.58 7.09
C TYR A 200 -1.74 4.54 8.04
N ILE A 201 -2.36 4.33 9.20
CA ILE A 201 -1.91 3.30 10.17
C ILE A 201 -3.10 2.49 10.65
N GLY A 202 -2.99 1.16 10.60
CA GLY A 202 -4.06 0.28 11.06
C GLY A 202 -3.62 -1.16 11.26
N PHE A 203 -4.30 -1.84 12.18
CA PHE A 203 -4.18 -3.27 12.39
C PHE A 203 -4.88 -4.06 11.26
N ASN A 204 -4.59 -5.36 11.18
CA ASN A 204 -5.26 -6.22 10.22
C ASN A 204 -6.75 -6.31 10.54
N SER A 205 -7.58 -6.01 9.54
CA SER A 205 -9.04 -6.10 9.60
C SER A 205 -9.55 -7.54 9.48
N ASN A 206 -8.76 -8.47 8.94
CA ASN A 206 -9.11 -9.88 8.87
C ASN A 206 -8.65 -10.64 10.12
N ASN A 207 -9.51 -10.72 11.13
CA ASN A 207 -9.25 -11.39 12.40
C ASN A 207 -8.97 -12.91 12.30
N LYS A 208 -9.21 -13.55 11.14
CA LYS A 208 -8.85 -14.96 10.91
C LYS A 208 -7.36 -15.16 10.63
N ILE A 209 -6.64 -14.07 10.35
CA ILE A 209 -5.22 -14.10 10.00
C ILE A 209 -4.43 -13.47 11.13
N LYS A 210 -3.63 -14.29 11.79
CA LYS A 210 -2.68 -13.84 12.81
C LYS A 210 -1.37 -13.38 12.15
N LEU A 211 -1.10 -12.09 12.24
CA LEU A 211 0.14 -11.40 11.84
C LEU A 211 0.93 -10.98 13.10
N PRO A 212 2.25 -10.83 13.07
CA PRO A 212 2.98 -10.43 14.27
C PRO A 212 2.67 -8.95 14.58
N GLU A 213 1.53 -8.63 15.19
CA GLU A 213 1.07 -7.27 15.43
C GLU A 213 1.74 -6.70 16.70
N PRO A 214 2.11 -5.41 16.72
CA PRO A 214 2.60 -4.74 17.94
C PRO A 214 1.47 -4.58 18.97
N SER A 215 1.81 -4.25 20.21
CA SER A 215 0.79 -3.85 21.19
C SER A 215 0.09 -2.56 20.79
N LEU A 216 -1.18 -2.39 21.19
CA LEU A 216 -1.94 -1.17 20.96
C LEU A 216 -1.20 0.08 21.47
N MET A 217 -0.61 -0.01 22.67
CA MET A 217 0.19 1.07 23.25
C MET A 217 1.39 1.45 22.38
N LYS A 218 2.12 0.46 21.86
CA LYS A 218 3.28 0.71 20.97
C LYS A 218 2.84 1.39 19.67
N THR A 219 1.69 0.99 19.10
CA THR A 219 1.12 1.65 17.92
C THR A 219 0.64 3.07 18.23
N GLN A 220 0.01 3.31 19.38
CA GLN A 220 -0.43 4.65 19.80
C GLN A 220 0.74 5.61 19.97
N LEU A 221 1.83 5.16 20.61
CA LEU A 221 3.06 5.94 20.72
C LEU A 221 3.67 6.25 19.35
N LEU A 222 3.58 5.33 18.39
CA LEU A 222 4.06 5.58 17.02
C LEU A 222 3.19 6.65 16.34
N ILE A 223 1.86 6.55 16.46
CA ILE A 223 0.93 7.54 15.91
C ILE A 223 1.25 8.93 16.48
N GLU A 224 1.35 9.06 17.79
CA GLU A 224 1.70 10.33 18.46
C GLU A 224 3.01 10.90 17.90
N LYS A 225 4.04 10.07 17.79
CA LYS A 225 5.37 10.51 17.32
C LYS A 225 5.39 10.90 15.84
N LEU A 226 4.62 10.21 15.00
CA LEU A 226 4.52 10.54 13.58
C LEU A 226 3.69 11.82 13.35
N SER A 227 2.64 12.02 14.15
CA SER A 227 1.80 13.23 14.09
C SER A 227 2.54 14.52 14.41
N GLU A 228 3.73 14.45 15.02
CA GLU A 228 4.59 15.63 15.23
C GLU A 228 5.10 16.26 13.92
N PHE A 229 5.16 15.50 12.81
CA PHE A 229 5.79 15.98 11.57
C PHE A 229 5.08 15.59 10.27
N THR A 230 4.02 14.78 10.32
CA THR A 230 3.22 14.40 9.15
C THR A 230 1.79 14.13 9.58
N GLU A 231 0.83 14.30 8.68
CA GLU A 231 -0.55 13.93 8.98
C GLU A 231 -0.67 12.39 9.14
N VAL A 232 -1.31 11.93 10.21
CA VAL A 232 -1.55 10.50 10.46
C VAL A 232 -3.04 10.21 10.46
N ARG A 233 -3.47 9.32 9.58
CA ARG A 233 -4.85 8.87 9.40
C ARG A 233 -5.01 7.46 9.96
N THR A 234 -5.69 7.34 11.09
CA THR A 234 -5.88 6.06 11.78
C THR A 234 -7.00 5.24 11.16
N LYS A 235 -6.77 3.93 11.04
CA LYS A 235 -7.79 2.94 10.66
C LYS A 235 -8.12 2.07 11.87
N LEU A 236 -8.37 0.77 11.68
CA LEU A 236 -8.69 -0.14 12.78
C LEU A 236 -7.59 -0.13 13.84
N LEU A 237 -7.93 0.26 15.07
CA LEU A 237 -7.08 0.15 16.26
C LEU A 237 -7.75 -0.78 17.28
N ARG A 238 -7.06 -1.84 17.69
CA ARG A 238 -7.54 -2.80 18.69
C ARG A 238 -6.38 -3.39 19.48
N LYS A 239 -6.68 -4.09 20.58
CA LYS A 239 -5.70 -4.96 21.22
C LYS A 239 -5.27 -6.06 20.25
N ALA A 240 -3.97 -6.34 20.20
CA ALA A 240 -3.43 -7.55 19.57
C ALA A 240 -3.86 -8.78 20.39
N TRP A 241 -3.88 -9.96 19.75
CA TRP A 241 -4.27 -11.22 20.38
C TRP A 241 -3.17 -11.85 21.21
#